data_AF-A0A3M8BVJ5-F1
#
_entry.id   AF-A0A3M8BVJ5-F1
#
_cell.length_a   1.000
_cell.length_b   1.000
_cell.length_c   1.000
_cell.angle_alpha   90.00
_cell.angle_beta   90.00
_cell.angle_gamma   90.00
#
_symmetry.space_group_name_H-M   'P 1'
#
loop_
_entity.id
_entity.type
_entity.pdbx_description
1 polymer ?
#
loop_
_entity_poly.entity_id
_entity_poly.type
_entity_poly.pdbx_seq_one_letter_code
_entity_poly.pdbx_strand_id
1 'polypeptide(L)'
;MRFFQSFDTLLTPANGWAMSTGATMAPVFYYLYGSERRDILIVLLVMIALDWMTGVYAAKKDLTYSSEYGLSRIPRTLFLFALPAVANLLDRVVGTPGFLFFGVTFGLIYHTWTSLTANAFRAGWPLPKAVVKLVSSEIQAKAERSTRKEKE
;
A
#
# COMPACT_ATOMS: atom_id res chain seq x y z
N MET A 1 -34.29 -4.85 20.86
CA MET A 1 -34.02 -6.30 20.66
C MET A 1 -32.85 -6.58 19.70
N ARG A 2 -32.58 -5.78 18.65
CA ARG A 2 -31.44 -5.99 17.73
C ARG A 2 -30.02 -5.89 18.36
N PHE A 3 -29.84 -5.08 19.41
CA PHE A 3 -28.56 -4.91 20.10
C PHE A 3 -28.10 -6.20 20.82
N PHE A 4 -29.02 -6.89 21.50
CA PHE A 4 -28.71 -8.15 22.18
C PHE A 4 -28.45 -9.29 21.19
N GLN A 5 -29.18 -9.33 20.07
CA GLN A 5 -28.93 -10.29 18.99
C GLN A 5 -27.51 -10.18 18.40
N SER A 6 -26.94 -8.97 18.29
CA SER A 6 -25.56 -8.79 17.82
C SER A 6 -24.52 -9.35 18.80
N PHE A 7 -24.74 -9.22 20.12
CA PHE A 7 -23.86 -9.79 21.15
C PHE A 7 -23.92 -11.32 21.16
N ASP A 8 -25.09 -11.90 20.96
CA ASP A 8 -25.28 -13.36 20.92
C ASP A 8 -24.59 -13.99 19.71
N THR A 9 -24.63 -13.35 18.52
CA THR A 9 -23.83 -13.78 17.36
C THR A 9 -22.33 -13.65 17.58
N LEU A 10 -21.91 -12.64 18.33
CA LEU A 10 -20.52 -12.33 18.64
C LEU A 10 -19.90 -13.36 19.61
N LEU A 11 -20.68 -13.86 20.58
CA LEU A 11 -20.23 -14.81 21.62
C LEU A 11 -20.34 -16.30 21.22
N THR A 12 -20.64 -16.61 19.95
CA THR A 12 -20.65 -17.99 19.47
C THR A 12 -19.22 -18.58 19.44
N PRO A 13 -19.01 -19.86 19.79
CA PRO A 13 -17.69 -20.52 19.74
C PRO A 13 -17.02 -20.44 18.36
N ALA A 14 -17.82 -20.38 17.28
CA ALA A 14 -17.35 -20.21 15.91
C ALA A 14 -16.68 -18.84 15.66
N ASN A 15 -17.10 -17.79 16.38
CA ASN A 15 -16.57 -16.43 16.25
C ASN A 15 -15.52 -16.09 17.33
N GLY A 16 -15.27 -17.00 18.28
CA GLY A 16 -14.31 -16.81 19.37
C GLY A 16 -12.89 -16.52 18.88
N TRP A 17 -12.45 -17.12 17.77
CA TRP A 17 -11.15 -16.86 17.15
C TRP A 17 -11.05 -15.47 16.50
N ALA A 18 -12.13 -15.00 15.87
CA ALA A 18 -12.18 -13.66 15.31
C ALA A 18 -12.18 -12.59 16.42
N MET A 19 -12.90 -12.85 17.52
CA MET A 19 -12.89 -12.00 18.70
C MET A 19 -11.52 -11.91 19.37
N SER A 20 -10.87 -13.04 19.63
CA SER A 20 -9.56 -13.05 20.28
C SER A 20 -8.49 -12.37 19.43
N THR A 21 -8.56 -12.57 18.11
CA THR A 21 -7.70 -11.89 17.14
C THR A 21 -7.96 -10.39 17.12
N GLY A 22 -9.22 -9.97 17.05
CA GLY A 22 -9.58 -8.54 17.08
C GLY A 22 -9.18 -7.85 18.38
N ALA A 23 -9.41 -8.50 19.52
CA ALA A 23 -9.09 -7.96 20.86
C ALA A 23 -7.59 -7.75 21.07
N THR A 24 -6.74 -8.57 20.45
CA THR A 24 -5.28 -8.47 20.58
C THR A 24 -4.66 -7.59 19.49
N MET A 25 -5.13 -7.69 18.25
CA MET A 25 -4.56 -6.94 17.12
C MET A 25 -4.99 -5.48 17.09
N ALA A 26 -6.22 -5.15 17.47
CA ALA A 26 -6.70 -3.77 17.39
C ALA A 26 -5.91 -2.82 18.30
N PRO A 27 -5.63 -3.15 19.58
CA PRO A 27 -4.80 -2.29 20.43
C PRO A 27 -3.38 -2.10 19.88
N VAL A 28 -2.76 -3.17 19.35
CA VAL A 28 -1.43 -3.10 18.73
C VAL A 28 -1.46 -2.19 17.50
N PHE A 29 -2.48 -2.34 16.65
CA PHE A 29 -2.65 -1.49 15.48
C PHE A 29 -2.83 -0.02 15.85
N TYR A 30 -3.72 0.29 16.80
CA TYR A 30 -3.90 1.66 17.29
C TYR A 30 -2.66 2.22 17.96
N TYR A 31 -1.91 1.38 18.67
CA TYR A 31 -0.63 1.77 19.26
C TYR A 31 0.40 2.13 18.17
N LEU A 32 0.52 1.31 17.14
CA LEU A 32 1.50 1.49 16.08
C LEU A 32 1.14 2.61 15.10
N TYR A 33 -0.13 2.76 14.75
CA TYR A 33 -0.56 3.69 13.70
C TYR A 33 -1.28 4.93 14.21
N GLY A 34 -1.92 4.88 15.39
CA GLY A 34 -2.79 5.93 15.94
C GLY A 34 -4.28 5.72 15.62
N SER A 35 -5.17 6.26 16.47
CA SER A 35 -6.62 6.02 16.39
C SER A 35 -7.31 6.71 15.20
N GLU A 36 -6.98 7.97 14.94
CA GLU A 36 -7.66 8.81 13.92
C GLU A 36 -6.99 8.78 12.54
N ARG A 37 -6.31 7.68 12.19
CA ARG A 37 -5.45 7.61 10.98
C ARG A 37 -5.80 6.49 10.02
N ARG A 38 -6.95 5.84 10.22
CA ARG A 38 -7.40 4.71 9.40
C ARG A 38 -7.55 5.09 7.93
N ASP A 39 -8.16 6.23 7.63
CA ASP A 39 -8.57 6.55 6.26
C ASP A 39 -7.37 6.80 5.34
N ILE A 40 -6.32 7.48 5.83
CA ILE A 40 -5.07 7.66 5.05
C ILE A 40 -4.31 6.33 4.85
N LEU A 41 -4.40 5.40 5.80
CA LEU A 41 -3.83 4.06 5.62
C LEU A 41 -4.59 3.23 4.60
N ILE A 42 -5.93 3.37 4.56
CA ILE A 42 -6.75 2.77 3.50
C ILE A 42 -6.33 3.34 2.14
N VAL A 43 -6.14 4.66 2.03
CA VAL A 43 -5.64 5.28 0.80
C VAL A 43 -4.29 4.69 0.40
N LEU A 44 -3.33 4.59 1.34
CA LEU A 44 -2.02 3.99 1.06
C LEU A 44 -2.15 2.54 0.55
N LEU A 45 -2.98 1.71 1.19
CA LEU A 45 -3.20 0.32 0.80
C LEU A 45 -3.83 0.21 -0.59
N VAL A 46 -4.85 1.02 -0.88
CA VAL A 46 -5.49 1.06 -2.21
C VAL A 46 -4.46 1.49 -3.26
N MET A 47 -3.65 2.52 -2.99
CA MET A 47 -2.60 2.98 -3.88
C MET A 47 -1.57 1.88 -4.19
N ILE A 48 -1.11 1.15 -3.17
CA ILE A 48 -0.17 0.03 -3.34
C ILE A 48 -0.81 -1.10 -4.16
N ALA A 49 -2.06 -1.44 -3.89
CA ALA A 49 -2.79 -2.47 -4.63
C ALA A 49 -2.91 -2.11 -6.13
N LEU A 50 -3.28 -0.86 -6.43
CA LEU A 50 -3.35 -0.37 -7.80
C LEU A 50 -1.97 -0.34 -8.48
N ASP A 51 -0.91 0.08 -7.78
CA ASP A 51 0.47 0.08 -8.31
C ASP A 51 0.91 -1.34 -8.66
N TRP A 52 0.52 -2.31 -7.84
CA TRP A 52 0.80 -3.71 -8.13
C TRP A 52 0.01 -4.19 -9.35
N MET A 53 -1.29 -3.93 -9.42
CA MET A 53 -2.12 -4.31 -10.57
C MET A 53 -1.55 -3.74 -11.88
N THR A 54 -1.35 -2.43 -11.95
CA THR A 54 -0.76 -1.77 -13.13
C THR A 54 0.62 -2.30 -13.47
N GLY A 55 1.46 -2.57 -12.47
CA GLY A 55 2.78 -3.16 -12.68
C GLY A 55 2.73 -4.56 -13.29
N VAL A 56 1.74 -5.37 -12.93
CA VAL A 56 1.51 -6.69 -13.54
C VAL A 56 1.09 -6.54 -15.01
N TYR A 57 0.17 -5.63 -15.33
CA TYR A 57 -0.24 -5.39 -16.71
C TYR A 57 0.92 -4.87 -17.58
N ALA A 58 1.72 -3.94 -17.05
CA ALA A 58 2.91 -3.42 -17.72
C ALA A 58 3.92 -4.55 -17.99
N ALA A 59 4.23 -5.38 -17.00
CA ALA A 59 5.18 -6.48 -17.15
C ALA A 59 4.71 -7.54 -18.16
N LYS A 60 3.40 -7.84 -18.19
CA LYS A 60 2.83 -8.77 -19.18
C LYS A 60 2.94 -8.23 -20.60
N LYS A 61 2.68 -6.94 -20.80
CA LYS A 61 2.81 -6.28 -22.10
C LYS A 61 4.26 -6.23 -22.58
N ASP A 62 5.18 -5.98 -21.66
CA ASP A 62 6.61 -5.96 -21.94
C ASP A 62 7.22 -7.37 -22.02
N LEU A 63 6.40 -8.45 -21.94
CA LEU A 63 6.85 -9.85 -21.95
C LEU A 63 7.89 -10.21 -20.87
N THR A 64 7.96 -9.43 -19.79
CA THR A 64 8.92 -9.59 -18.68
C THR A 64 8.27 -10.16 -17.40
N TYR A 65 7.06 -10.69 -17.51
CA TYR A 65 6.32 -11.23 -16.36
C TYR A 65 6.75 -12.66 -16.02
N SER A 66 7.18 -12.88 -14.78
CA SER A 66 7.44 -14.21 -14.22
C SER A 66 6.58 -14.48 -12.97
N SER A 67 6.39 -15.74 -12.58
CA SER A 67 5.66 -16.08 -11.34
C SER A 67 6.36 -15.54 -10.09
N GLU A 68 7.70 -15.53 -10.09
CA GLU A 68 8.55 -14.93 -9.06
C GLU A 68 8.36 -13.40 -8.97
N TYR A 69 8.00 -12.76 -10.08
CA TYR A 69 7.73 -11.32 -10.12
C TYR A 69 6.57 -10.89 -9.21
N GLY A 70 5.55 -11.74 -9.05
CA GLY A 70 4.42 -11.46 -8.17
C GLY A 70 4.81 -11.58 -6.70
N LEU A 71 5.46 -12.68 -6.34
CA LEU A 71 5.80 -12.99 -4.94
C LEU A 71 6.88 -12.07 -4.37
N SER A 72 7.85 -11.66 -5.20
CA SER A 72 8.92 -10.74 -4.81
C SER A 72 8.44 -9.34 -4.40
N ARG A 73 7.16 -9.00 -4.65
CA ARG A 73 6.57 -7.70 -4.27
C ARG A 73 5.97 -7.67 -2.86
N ILE A 74 5.75 -8.83 -2.23
CA ILE A 74 5.17 -8.90 -0.88
C ILE A 74 6.09 -8.26 0.18
N PRO A 75 7.40 -8.59 0.25
CA PRO A 75 8.29 -7.99 1.26
C PRO A 75 8.35 -6.46 1.16
N ARG A 76 8.41 -5.92 -0.08
CA ARG A 76 8.36 -4.47 -0.32
C ARG A 76 7.07 -3.86 0.22
N THR A 77 5.93 -4.50 -0.02
CA THR A 77 4.61 -3.99 0.42
C THR A 77 4.52 -3.93 1.94
N LEU A 78 4.96 -4.99 2.62
CA LEU A 78 5.00 -5.03 4.09
C LEU A 78 5.93 -3.94 4.65
N PHE A 79 7.09 -3.74 4.02
CA PHE A 79 8.02 -2.68 4.40
C PHE A 79 7.42 -1.28 4.26
N LEU A 80 6.81 -0.97 3.10
CA LEU A 80 6.17 0.34 2.88
C LEU A 80 5.03 0.59 3.88
N PHE A 81 4.26 -0.45 4.21
CA PHE A 81 3.17 -0.33 5.18
C PHE A 81 3.68 -0.14 6.62
N ALA A 82 4.84 -0.68 6.96
CA ALA A 82 5.45 -0.51 8.29
C ALA A 82 6.02 0.90 8.54
N LEU A 83 6.39 1.64 7.49
CA LEU A 83 7.03 2.97 7.64
C LEU A 83 6.14 4.01 8.36
N PRO A 84 4.83 4.16 8.05
CA PRO A 84 3.94 4.99 8.86
C PRO A 84 3.93 4.60 10.34
N ALA A 85 3.96 3.31 10.68
CA ALA A 85 4.00 2.89 12.08
C ALA A 85 5.29 3.35 12.77
N VAL A 86 6.45 3.19 12.13
CA VAL A 86 7.73 3.69 12.66
C VAL A 86 7.69 5.21 12.82
N ALA A 87 7.14 5.94 11.86
CA ALA A 87 7.00 7.39 11.92
C ALA A 87 6.10 7.84 13.08
N ASN A 88 5.01 7.13 13.37
CA ASN A 88 4.19 7.40 14.55
C ASN A 88 4.93 7.13 15.87
N LEU A 89 5.73 6.07 15.94
CA LEU A 89 6.56 5.81 17.12
C LEU A 89 7.58 6.93 17.34
N LEU A 90 8.17 7.45 16.26
CA LEU A 90 9.04 8.62 16.34
C LEU A 90 8.29 9.88 16.77
N ASP A 91 7.08 10.12 16.26
CA ASP A 91 6.25 11.25 16.69
C ASP A 91 6.01 11.24 18.21
N ARG A 92 5.88 10.06 18.81
CA ARG A 92 5.72 9.90 20.27
C ARG A 92 6.98 10.22 21.04
N VAL A 93 8.15 9.83 20.51
CA VAL A 93 9.45 10.12 21.13
C VAL A 93 9.77 11.61 21.06
N VAL A 94 9.48 12.24 19.92
CA VAL A 94 9.79 13.66 19.67
C VAL A 94 8.72 14.60 20.23
N GLY A 95 7.50 14.11 20.47
CA GLY A 95 6.38 14.92 20.94
C GLY A 95 5.68 15.71 19.83
N THR A 96 5.69 15.18 18.59
CA THR A 96 5.11 15.82 17.39
C THR A 96 3.94 15.01 16.85
N PRO A 97 2.84 14.82 17.61
CA PRO A 97 1.82 13.83 17.28
C PRO A 97 1.27 13.97 15.85
N GLY A 98 1.64 13.02 14.99
CA GLY A 98 1.15 12.92 13.62
C GLY A 98 2.02 13.59 12.56
N PHE A 99 2.97 14.45 12.93
CA PHE A 99 3.76 15.20 11.95
C PHE A 99 4.56 14.27 11.03
N LEU A 100 5.40 13.40 11.62
CA LEU A 100 6.20 12.44 10.88
C LEU A 100 5.31 11.37 10.24
N PHE A 101 4.29 10.89 10.97
CA PHE A 101 3.34 9.92 10.43
C PHE A 101 2.72 10.40 9.11
N PHE A 102 2.12 11.60 9.10
CA PHE A 102 1.49 12.13 7.90
C PHE A 102 2.53 12.46 6.83
N GLY A 103 3.67 13.05 7.19
CA GLY A 103 4.75 13.35 6.24
C GLY A 103 5.25 12.10 5.50
N VAL A 104 5.56 11.03 6.23
CA VAL A 104 5.99 9.74 5.66
C VAL A 104 4.86 9.12 4.84
N THR A 105 3.64 9.08 5.36
CA THR A 105 2.50 8.46 4.66
C THR A 105 2.17 9.18 3.35
N PHE A 106 2.16 10.52 3.34
CA PHE A 106 1.97 11.30 2.11
C PHE A 106 3.11 11.11 1.13
N GLY A 107 4.37 11.08 1.61
CA GLY A 107 5.52 10.78 0.77
C GLY A 107 5.40 9.42 0.08
N LEU A 108 4.93 8.41 0.81
CA LEU A 108 4.66 7.07 0.26
C LEU A 108 3.51 7.07 -0.74
N ILE A 109 2.40 7.75 -0.44
CA ILE A 109 1.27 7.89 -1.38
C ILE A 109 1.75 8.56 -2.67
N TYR A 110 2.52 9.64 -2.58
CA TYR A 110 3.07 10.34 -3.73
C TYR A 110 4.01 9.45 -4.55
N HIS A 111 4.95 8.76 -3.89
CA HIS A 111 5.85 7.82 -4.55
C HIS A 111 5.10 6.67 -5.23
N THR A 112 4.08 6.12 -4.58
CA THR A 112 3.25 5.06 -5.17
C THR A 112 2.39 5.59 -6.31
N TRP A 113 1.91 6.84 -6.25
CA TRP A 113 1.19 7.50 -7.33
C TRP A 113 2.04 7.65 -8.60
N THR A 114 3.29 8.13 -8.45
CA THR A 114 4.20 8.26 -9.60
C THR A 114 4.54 6.89 -10.21
N SER A 115 4.77 5.88 -9.36
CA SER A 115 4.98 4.49 -9.81
C SER A 115 3.76 3.93 -10.55
N LEU A 116 2.57 4.09 -9.98
CA LEU A 116 1.28 3.61 -10.51
C LEU A 116 1.02 4.19 -11.91
N THR A 117 1.15 5.50 -12.04
CA THR A 117 0.90 6.22 -13.30
C THR A 117 1.92 5.85 -14.38
N ALA A 118 3.19 5.69 -14.02
CA ALA A 118 4.20 5.21 -14.96
C ALA A 118 3.95 3.77 -15.43
N ASN A 119 3.47 2.88 -14.53
CA ASN A 119 3.07 1.52 -14.91
C ASN A 119 1.84 1.54 -15.84
N ALA A 120 0.83 2.35 -15.54
CA ALA A 120 -0.36 2.50 -16.39
C ALA A 120 0.01 2.98 -17.81
N PHE A 121 0.95 3.91 -17.93
CA PHE A 121 1.48 4.35 -19.22
C PHE A 121 2.14 3.20 -19.98
N ARG A 122 3.06 2.46 -19.33
CA ARG A 122 3.70 1.27 -19.93
C ARG A 122 2.69 0.23 -20.38
N ALA A 123 1.67 -0.03 -19.56
CA ALA A 123 0.56 -0.91 -19.90
C ALA A 123 -0.26 -0.43 -21.13
N GLY A 124 -0.06 0.79 -21.61
CA GLY A 124 -0.75 1.37 -22.77
C GLY A 124 -2.12 1.96 -22.43
N TRP A 125 -2.38 2.26 -21.15
CA TRP A 125 -3.65 2.84 -20.75
C TRP A 125 -3.66 4.34 -21.06
N PRO A 126 -4.81 4.89 -21.48
CA PRO A 126 -4.92 6.31 -21.81
C PRO A 126 -4.72 7.17 -20.56
N LEU A 127 -3.79 8.12 -20.64
CA LEU A 127 -3.49 9.06 -19.57
C LEU A 127 -3.41 10.50 -20.10
N PRO A 128 -3.79 11.51 -19.30
CA PRO A 128 -3.64 12.90 -19.69
C PRO A 128 -2.17 13.27 -19.96
N LYS A 129 -1.89 14.03 -21.02
CA LYS A 129 -0.52 14.44 -21.40
C LYS A 129 0.24 15.13 -20.27
N ALA A 130 -0.45 15.95 -19.48
CA ALA A 130 0.14 16.62 -18.32
C ALA A 130 0.65 15.63 -17.26
N VAL A 131 -0.11 14.57 -16.99
CA VAL A 131 0.27 13.51 -16.03
C VAL A 131 1.48 12.76 -16.55
N VAL A 132 1.48 12.36 -17.82
CA VAL A 132 2.62 11.66 -18.45
C VAL A 132 3.90 12.49 -18.37
N LYS A 133 3.80 13.81 -18.60
CA LYS A 133 4.95 14.72 -18.48
C LYS A 133 5.49 14.80 -17.06
N LEU A 134 4.64 14.76 -16.04
CA LEU A 134 5.07 14.83 -14.63
C LEU A 134 5.85 13.58 -14.19
N VAL A 135 5.56 12.42 -14.79
CA VAL A 135 6.18 11.13 -14.41
C VAL A 135 7.12 10.57 -15.49
N SER A 136 7.55 11.41 -16.43
CA SER A 136 8.34 10.97 -17.59
C SER A 136 9.67 10.31 -17.21
N SER A 137 10.33 10.81 -16.15
CA SER A 137 11.56 10.22 -15.62
C SER A 137 11.33 8.81 -15.08
N GLU A 138 10.24 8.61 -14.34
CA GLU A 138 9.87 7.29 -13.82
C GLU A 138 9.50 6.32 -14.96
N ILE A 139 8.81 6.81 -16.01
CA ILE A 139 8.51 6.02 -17.21
C ILE A 139 9.79 5.53 -17.89
N GLN A 140 10.77 6.42 -18.11
CA GLN A 140 12.05 6.09 -18.74
C GLN A 140 12.82 5.06 -17.91
N ALA A 141 13.00 5.33 -16.61
CA ALA A 141 13.71 4.42 -15.70
C ALA A 141 13.07 3.03 -15.66
N LYS A 142 11.74 2.96 -15.76
CA LYS A 142 10.99 1.71 -15.78
C LYS A 142 11.10 0.94 -17.10
N ALA A 143 11.19 1.63 -18.23
CA ALA A 143 11.40 1.02 -19.55
C ALA A 143 12.84 0.48 -19.72
N GLU A 144 13.83 1.19 -19.20
CA GLU A 144 15.23 0.71 -19.17
C GLU A 144 15.36 -0.58 -18.34
N ARG A 145 14.65 -0.67 -17.21
CA ARG A 145 14.65 -1.87 -16.36
C ARG A 145 13.98 -3.08 -17.03
N SER A 146 12.93 -2.89 -17.83
CA SER A 146 12.31 -4.02 -18.54
C SER A 146 13.16 -4.51 -19.70
N THR A 147 13.70 -3.60 -20.51
CA THR A 147 14.59 -3.97 -21.62
C THR A 147 15.85 -4.69 -21.16
N ARG A 148 16.39 -4.34 -19.97
CA ARG A 148 17.50 -5.10 -19.37
C ARG A 148 17.10 -6.53 -19.01
N LYS A 149 15.91 -6.71 -18.40
CA LYS A 149 15.39 -8.04 -18.04
C LYS A 149 15.03 -8.91 -19.23
N GLU A 150 14.67 -8.33 -20.37
CA GLU A 150 14.42 -9.07 -21.61
C GLU A 150 15.71 -9.63 -22.24
N LYS A 151 16.85 -8.98 -21.98
CA LYS A 151 18.17 -9.40 -22.48
C LYS A 151 18.89 -10.41 -21.58
N GLU A 152 18.40 -10.59 -20.35
CA GLU A 152 18.90 -11.56 -19.36
C GLU A 152 18.18 -12.90 -19.54
#